data_AF-A0A1X0UP16-F1
#
_entry.id   AF-A0A1X0UP16-F1
#
_cell.length_a   1.000
_cell.length_b   1.000
_cell.length_c   1.000
_cell.angle_alpha   90.00
_cell.angle_beta   90.00
_cell.angle_gamma   90.00
#
_symmetry.space_group_name_H-M   'P 1'
#
loop_
_entity.id
_entity.type
_entity.pdbx_description
1 polymer ?
#
loop_
_entity_poly.entity_id
_entity_poly.type
_entity_poly.pdbx_seq_one_letter_code
_entity_poly.pdbx_strand_id
1 'polypeptide(L)' 'MSGDGGEGAKFWLSVLTEIKNRGIADVCIVVCDGLKGPPDAINTVWELAVVQTYIIHLIRNTFRFASRK' A
#
# COMPACT_ATOMS: atom_id res chain seq x y z
N MET A 1 -10.03 -11.03 19.73
CA MET A 1 -8.98 -11.78 19.02
C MET A 1 -9.33 -11.75 17.54
N SER A 2 -8.64 -10.91 16.76
CA SER A 2 -8.98 -10.63 15.36
C SER A 2 -8.01 -11.35 14.43
N GLY A 3 -8.30 -12.62 14.12
CA GLY A 3 -7.82 -13.33 12.93
C GLY A 3 -9.10 -13.85 12.25
N ASP A 4 -9.34 -13.67 10.96
CA ASP A 4 -8.63 -14.34 9.88
C ASP A 4 -9.16 -13.73 8.55
N GLY A 5 -8.33 -13.01 7.77
CA GLY A 5 -8.72 -12.45 6.46
C GLY A 5 -8.56 -10.93 6.26
N GLY A 6 -7.98 -10.20 7.22
CA GLY A 6 -7.74 -8.76 7.09
C GLY A 6 -6.41 -8.43 6.40
N GLU A 7 -6.40 -7.36 5.61
CA GLU A 7 -5.24 -6.71 4.96
C GLU A 7 -4.24 -6.12 5.98
N GLY A 8 -3.85 -6.89 6.99
CA GLY A 8 -2.92 -6.49 8.05
C GLY A 8 -1.45 -6.62 7.64
N ALA A 9 -0.53 -6.14 8.48
CA ALA A 9 0.90 -6.09 8.19
C ALA A 9 1.50 -7.43 7.73
N LYS A 10 1.12 -8.55 8.36
CA LYS A 10 1.61 -9.90 8.00
C LYS A 10 1.16 -10.34 6.61
N PHE A 11 -0.07 -10.00 6.23
CA PHE A 11 -0.60 -10.31 4.90
C PHE A 11 0.20 -9.56 3.83
N TRP A 12 0.36 -8.24 4.00
CA TRP A 12 1.12 -7.42 3.06
C TRP A 12 2.60 -7.83 2.98
N LEU A 13 3.23 -8.16 4.10
CA LEU A 13 4.61 -8.64 4.08
C LEU A 13 4.76 -9.92 3.24
N SER A 14 3.82 -10.85 3.34
CA SER A 14 3.79 -12.06 2.50
C SER A 14 3.68 -11.72 1.02
N VAL A 15 2.74 -10.84 0.65
CA VAL A 15 2.53 -10.41 -0.74
C VAL A 15 3.79 -9.74 -1.31
N LEU A 16 4.38 -8.79 -0.58
CA LEU A 16 5.56 -8.05 -1.05
C LEU A 16 6.80 -8.95 -1.16
N THR A 17 6.96 -9.91 -0.24
CA THR A 17 8.04 -10.90 -0.29
C THR A 17 7.90 -11.80 -1.52
N GLU A 18 6.68 -12.22 -1.87
CA GLU A 18 6.45 -12.99 -3.09
C GLU A 18 6.82 -12.20 -4.35
N ILE A 19 6.46 -10.91 -4.39
CA ILE A 19 6.83 -10.01 -5.49
C ILE A 19 8.35 -9.89 -5.62
N LYS A 20 9.08 -9.74 -4.51
CA LYS A 20 10.55 -9.74 -4.51
C LYS A 20 11.12 -11.07 -5.02
N ASN A 21 10.58 -12.20 -4.57
CA ASN A 21 11.02 -13.54 -5.00
C ASN A 21 10.77 -13.82 -6.48
N ARG A 22 9.82 -13.13 -7.12
CA ARG A 22 9.58 -13.18 -8.58
C ARG A 22 10.61 -12.39 -9.40
N GLY A 23 11.57 -11.73 -8.74
CA GLY A 23 12.72 -11.07 -9.39
C GLY A 23 12.73 -9.55 -9.31
N ILE A 24 11.81 -8.92 -8.56
CA ILE A 24 11.85 -7.48 -8.33
C ILE A 24 12.93 -7.14 -7.30
N ALA A 25 14.08 -6.67 -7.80
CA ALA A 25 15.23 -6.35 -6.97
C ALA A 25 15.01 -5.09 -6.12
N ASP A 26 14.43 -4.05 -6.72
CA ASP A 26 14.26 -2.74 -6.07
C ASP A 26 13.00 -2.02 -6.54
N VAL A 27 12.46 -1.15 -5.69
CA VAL A 27 11.28 -0.34 -5.96
C VAL A 27 11.52 1.07 -5.45
N CYS A 28 11.47 2.06 -6.35
CA CYS A 28 11.69 3.46 -5.97
C CYS A 28 10.49 4.07 -5.22
N ILE A 29 9.25 3.73 -5.63
CA ILE A 29 8.04 4.31 -5.06
C ILE A 29 6.96 3.24 -4.93
N VAL A 30 6.32 3.19 -3.76
CA VAL A 30 5.11 2.39 -3.52
C VAL A 30 4.01 3.30 -3.04
N VAL A 31 2.81 3.19 -3.64
CA VAL A 31 1.67 4.03 -3.28
C VAL A 31 0.60 3.18 -2.59
N CYS A 32 0.20 3.56 -1.38
CA CYS A 32 -0.81 2.85 -0.58
C CYS A 32 -1.91 3.80 -0.10
N ASP A 33 -3.11 3.31 0.14
CA ASP A 33 -4.30 4.08 0.53
C ASP A 33 -4.34 4.56 1.99
N GLY A 34 -3.20 4.49 2.71
CA GLY A 34 -3.09 4.94 4.10
C GLY A 34 -3.52 3.90 5.14
N LEU A 35 -3.70 2.64 4.76
CA LEU A 35 -3.90 1.55 5.71
C LEU A 35 -2.72 1.41 6.69
N LYS A 36 -3.01 0.92 7.91
CA LYS A 36 -1.99 0.62 8.92
C LYS A 36 -1.39 -0.77 8.62
N GLY A 37 -0.08 -0.82 8.34
CA GLY A 37 0.65 -2.08 8.09
C GLY A 37 1.45 -2.10 6.77
N PRO A 38 0.89 -1.70 5.62
CA PRO A 38 1.62 -1.66 4.36
C PRO A 38 2.94 -0.86 4.41
N PRO A 39 3.02 0.33 5.04
CA PRO A 39 4.27 1.08 5.11
C PRO A 39 5.41 0.29 5.78
N ASP A 40 5.11 -0.38 6.90
CA ASP A 40 6.11 -1.18 7.64
C ASP A 40 6.55 -2.40 6.84
N ALA A 41 5.61 -3.06 6.15
CA ALA A 41 5.90 -4.21 5.30
C ALA A 41 6.74 -3.82 4.08
N ILE A 42 6.47 -2.66 3.47
CA ILE A 42 7.23 -2.15 2.31
C ILE A 42 8.68 -1.86 2.71
N ASN A 43 8.89 -1.12 3.79
CA ASN A 43 10.24 -0.78 4.26
C ASN A 43 11.03 -2.03 4.67
N THR A 44 10.36 -3.11 5.09
CA THR A 44 10.99 -4.40 5.38
C THR A 44 11.49 -5.11 4.10
N VAL A 45 10.77 -4.99 2.98
CA VAL A 45 11.10 -5.68 1.72
C VAL A 45 12.03 -4.85 0.84
N TRP A 46 11.79 -3.54 0.75
CA TRP A 46 12.57 -2.54 0.01
C TRP A 46 12.75 -1.29 0.88
N GLU A 47 13.87 -1.26 1.61
CA GLU A 47 14.20 -0.18 2.56
C GLU A 47 14.32 1.20 1.91
N LEU A 48 14.72 1.25 0.63
CA LEU A 48 14.89 2.50 -0.12
C LEU A 48 13.61 3.00 -0.79
N ALA A 49 12.52 2.23 -0.72
CA ALA A 49 11.27 2.59 -1.36
C ALA A 49 10.59 3.77 -0.67
N VAL A 50 10.21 4.79 -1.44
CA VAL A 50 9.41 5.90 -0.94
C VAL A 50 7.95 5.46 -0.86
N VAL A 51 7.41 5.36 0.36
CA VAL A 51 5.99 5.08 0.58
C VAL A 51 5.18 6.38 0.47
N GLN A 52 4.26 6.45 -0.49
CA GLN A 52 3.37 7.58 -0.70
C GLN A 52 1.91 7.21 -0.43
N THR A 53 1.15 8.14 0.14
CA THR A 53 -0.30 7.96 0.33
C THR A 53 -1.04 8.21 -0.98
N TYR A 54 -1.95 7.31 -1.35
CA TYR A 54 -2.75 7.38 -2.57
C TYR A 54 -3.80 8.49 -2.48
N ILE A 55 -3.45 9.70 -2.92
CA ILE A 55 -4.35 10.86 -2.92
C ILE A 55 -5.46 10.78 -3.98
N ILE A 56 -5.36 9.88 -4.95
CA ILE A 56 -6.34 9.77 -6.04
C ILE A 56 -7.72 9.36 -5.51
N HIS A 57 -7.81 8.55 -4.45
CA HIS A 57 -9.09 8.26 -3.78
C HIS A 57 -9.75 9.55 -3.26
N LEU A 58 -8.96 10.43 -2.65
CA LEU A 58 -9.43 11.72 -2.15
C LEU A 58 -9.88 12.62 -3.30
N ILE A 59 -9.07 12.72 -4.37
CA ILE A 59 -9.38 13.52 -5.55
C ILE A 59 -10.68 13.05 -6.22
N ARG A 60 -10.84 11.74 -6.44
CA ARG A 60 -12.07 11.16 -7.02
C ARG A 60 -13.30 11.43 -6.16
N ASN A 61 -13.18 11.34 -4.84
CA ASN A 61 -14.29 11.64 -3.94
C ASN A 61 -14.65 13.14 -3.97
N THR A 62 -13.64 14.04 -3.99
CA THR A 62 -13.86 15.49 -4.11
C THR A 62 -14.59 15.86 -5.41
N PHE A 63 -14.19 15.29 -6.55
CA PHE A 63 -14.88 15.55 -7.82
C PHE A 63 -16.30 14.99 -7.88
N ARG A 64 -16.61 13.91 -7.13
CA ARG A 64 -18.00 13.42 -7.00
C ARG A 64 -18.92 14.46 -6.36
N PHE A 65 -18.41 15.29 -5.45
CA PHE A 65 -19.17 16.39 -4.86
C PHE A 65 -19.22 17.63 -5.76
N ALA A 66 -18.17 17.90 -6.54
CA ALA A 66 -18.13 19.00 -7.50
C ALA A 66 -19.01 18.77 -8.74
N SER A 67 -19.26 17.51 -9.12
CA SER A 67 -20.14 17.13 -10.23
C SER A 67 -21.64 17.24 -9.90
N ARG A 68 -22.02 17.59 -8.65
CA ARG A 68 -23.41 17.87 -8.31
C ARG A 68 -23.76 19.29 -8.78
N LYS A 69 -24.17 19.38 -10.04
CA LYS A 69 -24.94 20.49 -10.61
C LYS A 69 -26.12 19.90 -11.36
#